data_AF-M0A4U9-F1
#
_entry.id   AF-M0A4U9-F1
#
_cell.length_a   1.000
_cell.length_b   1.000
_cell.length_c   1.000
_cell.angle_alpha   90.00
_cell.angle_beta   90.00
_cell.angle_gamma   90.00
#
_symmetry.space_group_name_H-M   'P 1'
#
loop_
_entity.id
_entity.type
_entity.pdbx_description
1 polymer ?
#
loop_
_entity_poly.entity_id
_entity_poly.type
_entity_poly.pdbx_seq_one_letter_code
_entity_poly.pdbx_strand_id
1 'polypeptide(L)' 'MAKSESGQHDAGQGQGQANPQLLSLLEGRPCPACATGQLESQQYKDNLAAVCDSCGTPQAQIWSS' A
#
# COMPACT_ATOMS: atom_id res chain seq x y z
N MET A 1 -33.14 11.95 35.89
CA MET A 1 -32.84 10.61 35.32
C MET A 1 -31.90 10.81 34.13
N ALA A 2 -30.67 10.29 34.20
CA ALA A 2 -29.72 10.33 33.09
C ALA A 2 -29.98 9.14 32.15
N LYS A 3 -30.04 9.37 30.85
CA LYS A 3 -30.14 8.32 29.84
C LYS A 3 -29.04 8.50 28.79
N SER A 4 -28.17 7.49 28.78
CA SER A 4 -27.85 6.69 27.60
C SER A 4 -26.85 7.28 26.61
N GLU A 5 -25.63 6.78 26.79
CA GLU A 5 -24.51 6.65 25.88
C GLU A 5 -24.92 5.99 24.55
N SER A 6 -24.44 6.50 23.40
CA SER A 6 -24.32 5.77 22.12
C SER A 6 -23.60 6.61 21.05
N GLY A 7 -22.63 5.99 20.34
CA GLY A 7 -21.95 6.49 19.14
C GLY A 7 -20.47 6.85 19.39
N GLN A 8 -19.51 5.93 19.53
CA GLN A 8 -18.93 4.99 18.54
C GLN A 8 -18.41 5.66 17.25
N HIS A 9 -17.10 5.43 17.04
CA HIS A 9 -16.29 5.61 15.83
C HIS A 9 -15.52 6.94 15.69
N ASP A 10 -14.36 7.00 16.34
CA ASP A 10 -13.20 7.65 15.72
C ASP A 10 -12.01 6.70 15.89
N ALA A 11 -11.83 5.82 14.91
CA ALA A 11 -10.65 4.97 14.84
C ALA A 11 -9.46 5.89 14.58
N GLY A 12 -8.63 6.04 15.62
CA GLY A 12 -7.48 6.92 15.64
C GLY A 12 -6.63 6.80 14.38
N GLN A 13 -6.49 7.93 13.69
CA GLN A 13 -5.55 8.10 12.59
C GLN A 13 -4.13 8.20 13.17
N GLY A 14 -3.54 7.04 13.45
CA GLY A 14 -2.17 6.88 13.94
C GLY A 14 -1.20 6.45 12.85
N GLN A 15 -0.48 7.42 12.26
CA GLN A 15 0.98 7.43 12.10
C GLN A 15 1.69 6.14 11.60
N GLY A 16 2.19 6.19 10.35
CA GLY A 16 3.57 5.79 10.04
C GLY A 16 3.94 4.31 10.04
N GLN A 17 3.00 3.38 9.96
CA GLN A 17 3.33 1.96 9.78
C GLN A 17 3.47 1.68 8.28
N ALA A 18 4.65 1.21 7.86
CA ALA A 18 4.93 0.83 6.49
C ALA A 18 3.92 -0.24 6.06
N ASN A 19 2.89 0.19 5.32
CA ASN A 19 1.63 -0.54 5.28
C ASN A 19 1.64 -1.56 4.12
N PRO A 20 1.67 -2.88 4.39
CA PRO A 20 1.56 -3.89 3.32
C PRO A 20 0.28 -3.75 2.50
N GLN A 21 -0.77 -3.11 3.04
CA GLN A 21 -1.99 -2.79 2.30
C GLN A 21 -1.73 -1.84 1.12
N LEU A 22 -0.69 -1.00 1.17
CA LEU A 22 -0.31 -0.14 0.05
C LEU A 22 0.05 -0.97 -1.19
N LEU A 23 0.81 -2.06 -1.01
CA LEU A 23 1.22 -2.89 -2.14
C LEU A 23 0.04 -3.67 -2.71
N SER A 24 -0.83 -4.21 -1.85
CA SER A 24 -2.08 -4.84 -2.29
C SER A 24 -3.01 -3.88 -3.05
N LEU A 25 -3.00 -2.58 -2.75
CA LEU A 25 -3.75 -1.56 -3.50
C LEU A 25 -3.13 -1.23 -4.86
N LEU A 26 -1.83 -1.47 -5.03
CA LEU A 26 -1.10 -1.17 -6.26
C LEU A 26 -1.03 -2.37 -7.21
N GLU A 27 -1.09 -3.59 -6.67
CA GLU A 27 -1.05 -4.82 -7.45
C GLU A 27 -2.16 -4.88 -8.51
N GLY A 28 -1.81 -5.32 -9.72
CA GLY A 28 -2.70 -5.36 -10.88
C GLY A 28 -3.01 -4.00 -11.52
N ARG A 29 -2.47 -2.88 -11.01
CA ARG A 29 -2.64 -1.57 -11.65
C ARG A 29 -1.69 -1.41 -12.84
N PRO A 30 -2.08 -0.66 -13.88
CA PRO A 30 -1.19 -0.38 -15.01
C PRO A 30 0.04 0.41 -14.55
N CYS A 31 1.19 0.10 -15.14
CA CYS A 31 2.42 0.82 -14.89
C CYS A 31 2.31 2.27 -15.41
N PRO A 32 2.66 3.28 -14.61
CA PRO A 32 2.67 4.66 -15.10
C PRO A 32 3.92 4.98 -15.95
N ALA A 33 4.96 4.14 -15.89
CA ALA A 33 6.21 4.34 -16.62
C ALA A 33 6.22 3.68 -18.02
N CYS A 34 5.34 2.71 -18.28
CA CYS A 34 5.22 2.05 -19.58
C CYS A 34 3.77 1.65 -19.87
N ALA A 35 3.39 1.61 -21.15
CA ALA A 35 2.00 1.33 -21.54
C ALA A 35 1.58 -0.15 -21.47
N THR A 36 2.54 -1.06 -21.25
CA THR A 36 2.34 -2.50 -21.46
C THR A 36 2.21 -3.27 -20.15
N GLY A 37 2.89 -2.83 -19.09
CA GLY A 37 3.04 -3.61 -17.87
C GLY A 37 2.04 -3.27 -16.77
N GLN A 38 1.97 -4.18 -15.80
CA GLN A 38 1.19 -4.05 -14.58
C GLN A 38 2.10 -4.15 -13.36
N LEU A 39 1.66 -3.58 -12.25
CA LEU A 39 2.38 -3.64 -10.98
C LEU A 39 2.12 -4.96 -10.27
N GLU A 40 3.17 -5.60 -9.80
CA GLU A 40 3.12 -6.80 -8.99
C GLU A 40 3.91 -6.62 -7.69
N SER A 41 3.45 -7.28 -6.63
CA SER A 41 4.13 -7.30 -5.33
C SER A 41 5.33 -8.24 -5.40
N GLN A 42 6.54 -7.72 -5.30
CA GLN A 42 7.78 -8.50 -5.32
C GLN A 42 8.85 -7.92 -4.39
N GLN A 43 9.96 -8.64 -4.22
CA GLN A 43 11.10 -8.12 -3.48
C GLN A 43 12.01 -7.29 -4.41
N TYR A 44 12.34 -6.08 -3.98
CA TYR A 44 13.26 -5.16 -4.66
C TYR A 44 14.25 -4.62 -3.64
N LYS A 45 15.54 -4.84 -3.87
CA LYS A 45 16.63 -4.43 -2.95
C LYS A 45 16.29 -4.77 -1.49
N ASP A 46 16.00 -6.05 -1.24
CA ASP A 46 15.66 -6.63 0.06
C ASP A 46 14.37 -6.14 0.73
N ASN A 47 13.65 -5.19 0.13
CA ASN A 47 12.38 -4.67 0.65
C ASN A 47 11.21 -5.11 -0.24
N LEU A 48 10.02 -5.21 0.34
CA LEU A 48 8.80 -5.50 -0.43
C LEU A 48 8.39 -4.26 -1.24
N ALA A 49 8.07 -4.44 -2.51
CA ALA A 49 7.81 -3.36 -3.45
C ALA A 49 6.73 -3.74 -4.48
N ALA A 50 6.02 -2.74 -4.98
CA ALA A 50 5.20 -2.86 -6.18
C ALA A 50 6.09 -2.50 -7.38
N VAL A 51 6.38 -3.48 -8.24
CA VAL A 51 7.29 -3.34 -9.37
C VAL A 51 6.56 -3.74 -10.65
N CYS A 52 6.84 -3.04 -11.75
CA CYS A 52 6.28 -3.38 -13.05
C CYS A 52 6.83 -4.73 -13.57
N ASP A 53 5.94 -5.63 -13.95
CA ASP A 53 6.25 -6.94 -14.55
C ASP A 53 7.01 -6.84 -15.89
N SER A 54 6.80 -5.74 -16.63
CA SER A 54 7.27 -5.59 -18.01
C SER A 54 8.57 -4.79 -18.10
N CYS A 55 8.69 -3.69 -17.34
CA CYS A 55 9.85 -2.80 -17.41
C CYS A 55 10.71 -2.79 -16.13
N GLY A 56 10.29 -3.52 -15.08
CA GLY A 56 11.04 -3.63 -13.82
C GLY A 56 11.11 -2.34 -13.00
N THR A 57 10.36 -1.30 -13.36
CA THR A 57 10.37 -0.01 -12.65
C THR A 57 9.59 -0.13 -11.32
N PRO A 58 10.22 0.14 -10.17
CA PRO A 58 9.54 0.15 -8.88
C PRO A 58 8.67 1.41 -8.75
N GLN A 59 7.43 1.27 -8.29
CA GLN A 59 6.52 2.39 -8.04
C GLN A 59 6.37 2.71 -6.55
N ALA A 60 6.45 1.70 -5.70
CA ALA A 60 6.42 1.87 -4.26
C ALA A 60 7.27 0.79 -3.60
N GLN A 61 7.93 1.14 -2.51
CA GLN A 61 8.75 0.24 -1.71
C GLN A 61 8.44 0.50 -0.24
N ILE A 62 8.32 -0.58 0.54
CA ILE A 62 8.07 -0.54 1.97
C ILE A 62 9.40 -0.73 2.67
N TRP A 63 9.86 0.29 3.39
CA TRP A 63 11.01 0.17 4.28
C TRP A 63 10.55 -0.15 5.69
N SER A 64 11.07 -1.24 6.23
CA SER A 64 10.90 -1.57 7.64
C SER A 64 11.91 -0.74 8.43
N SER A 65 11.42 0.07 9.38
CA SER A 65 12.26 0.86 10.30
C SER A 65 13.09 0.00 11.23
#